data_AF-A0A5B8FFW3-F1
#
_entry.id   AF-A0A5B8FFW3-F1
#
_cell.length_a   1.000
_cell.length_b   1.000
_cell.length_c   1.000
_cell.angle_alpha   90.00
_cell.angle_beta   90.00
_cell.angle_gamma   90.00
#
_symmetry.space_group_name_H-M   'P 1'
#
loop_
_entity.id
_entity.type
_entity.pdbx_description
1 polymer ?
#
loop_
_entity_poly.entity_id
_entity_poly.type
_entity_poly.pdbx_seq_one_letter_code
_entity_poly.pdbx_strand_id
1 'polypeptide(L)'
;MPPCAAPDTARRAVPARPPCARRKSGIPAGPAEGPRGAAPIPRGGRRTGERRTGSAPTPRARHRDLPGARRTPGEPPLIPSPNRRPTGPAYRGRCAPPPRWMAPRQTLGAAGAGARAARGSGPCPAPAGLLARRPFHAQMPRPDPRAPRPSALPAGPHLSRTTGFPHVSRPIFLYGTLRDPRVLETVAGPGAAGLRLRPAHCRDHLARRVEGTGYPVLRPTPGALAEGLLLEDAGEEVLARLSFFEDGFGYTLVPVPVLTRDGETEALAWLNPGDTLPLGPRWDFAAWAREDQPVFLESVREYMAFMERGAAAAALWHGVSIRARARVSAAAETPVQRLRSGFTREDVELLSLTRPYANYFAIEEHTLRFRRFDGSLSAPMLRAAFTSGDAVTVLPWDPGTDHVLVIEQFRTAPWARGDKAPWTIETVAGRCDSSESAEEAARREAREEAGLELGRMERVAAYYPSPGAAAEFLTSFVAQAELGGAGGVHGLEIEGEDIRAFTLPLDDALAAVRSGEIANGPLVLSLFWLAAQRETLRAAWGA
;
A
#
# COMPACT_ATOMS: atom_id res chain seq x y z
N MET A 1 -9.37 -40.21 -34.97
CA MET A 1 -9.07 -41.64 -34.78
C MET A 1 -7.66 -41.78 -34.20
N PRO A 2 -7.34 -42.86 -33.47
CA PRO A 2 -6.54 -42.77 -32.24
C PRO A 2 -5.03 -43.12 -32.40
N PRO A 3 -4.20 -42.90 -31.34
CA PRO A 3 -2.73 -42.98 -31.42
C PRO A 3 -2.11 -44.28 -30.85
N CYS A 4 -0.79 -44.41 -31.07
CA CYS A 4 0.15 -45.25 -30.33
C CYS A 4 1.28 -44.35 -29.77
N ALA A 5 2.11 -44.72 -28.80
CA ALA A 5 2.04 -45.66 -27.67
C ALA A 5 3.30 -45.37 -26.80
N ALA A 6 3.30 -45.74 -25.51
CA ALA A 6 4.44 -45.47 -24.61
C ALA A 6 5.64 -46.42 -24.83
N PRO A 7 6.77 -46.15 -24.16
CA PRO A 7 7.19 -47.12 -23.14
C PRO A 7 7.44 -46.50 -21.75
N ASP A 8 7.27 -47.37 -20.74
CA ASP A 8 7.54 -47.20 -19.30
C ASP A 8 8.69 -48.20 -19.00
N THR A 9 9.76 -47.94 -18.21
CA THR A 9 9.78 -47.69 -16.76
C THR A 9 11.19 -47.34 -16.27
N ALA A 10 11.33 -46.52 -15.23
CA ALA A 10 12.47 -46.55 -14.29
C ALA A 10 12.11 -45.94 -12.92
N ARG A 11 12.54 -46.56 -11.80
CA ARG A 11 12.17 -46.15 -10.42
C ARG A 11 13.32 -45.52 -9.65
N ARG A 12 13.10 -44.35 -9.02
CA ARG A 12 13.74 -43.76 -7.80
C ARG A 12 13.30 -42.30 -7.67
N ALA A 13 13.26 -41.64 -6.50
CA ALA A 13 13.07 -42.07 -5.11
C ALA A 13 12.67 -40.83 -4.27
N VAL A 14 11.91 -40.98 -3.18
CA VAL A 14 11.45 -39.85 -2.35
C VAL A 14 12.49 -39.47 -1.29
N PRO A 15 12.87 -38.19 -1.12
CA PRO A 15 13.71 -37.75 -0.01
C PRO A 15 12.90 -37.62 1.29
N ALA A 16 13.42 -38.19 2.39
CA ALA A 16 12.81 -38.13 3.72
C ALA A 16 13.49 -37.08 4.62
N ARG A 17 12.77 -36.59 5.63
CA ARG A 17 13.30 -35.63 6.63
C ARG A 17 14.39 -36.28 7.52
N PRO A 18 15.42 -35.52 7.95
CA PRO A 18 16.37 -35.98 8.97
C PRO A 18 15.74 -36.00 10.39
N PRO A 19 16.18 -36.89 11.30
CA PRO A 19 15.58 -37.06 12.63
C PRO A 19 16.27 -36.25 13.74
N CYS A 20 15.53 -35.99 14.83
CA CYS A 20 16.08 -35.49 16.09
C CYS A 20 16.33 -36.66 17.06
N ALA A 21 17.49 -36.69 17.74
CA ALA A 21 17.81 -37.71 18.74
C ALA A 21 18.71 -37.18 19.87
N ARG A 22 18.37 -37.51 21.13
CA ARG A 22 19.18 -37.25 22.34
C ARG A 22 19.86 -38.53 22.84
N ARG A 23 21.05 -38.41 23.45
CA ARG A 23 21.56 -39.27 24.55
C ARG A 23 22.65 -38.53 25.36
N LYS A 24 23.06 -39.07 26.52
CA LYS A 24 23.86 -38.36 27.58
C LYS A 24 25.16 -39.08 27.96
N SER A 25 26.26 -38.34 28.13
CA SER A 25 27.49 -38.65 28.92
C SER A 25 28.52 -37.50 28.84
N GLY A 26 29.32 -37.10 29.86
CA GLY A 26 29.19 -37.32 31.32
C GLY A 26 30.51 -37.41 32.12
N ILE A 27 30.86 -36.35 32.90
CA ILE A 27 31.53 -36.30 34.25
C ILE A 27 32.88 -37.05 34.45
N PRO A 28 33.93 -36.54 35.18
CA PRO A 28 33.94 -35.57 36.33
C PRO A 28 34.89 -34.34 36.14
N ALA A 29 35.06 -33.35 37.06
CA ALA A 29 34.66 -33.08 38.47
C ALA A 29 34.15 -31.60 38.64
N GLY A 30 33.99 -30.89 39.78
CA GLY A 30 34.20 -31.11 41.25
C GLY A 30 35.48 -30.45 41.84
N PRO A 31 35.55 -29.95 43.11
CA PRO A 31 34.56 -29.98 44.22
C PRO A 31 34.39 -28.65 45.05
N ALA A 32 33.76 -28.76 46.24
CA ALA A 32 33.56 -27.79 47.36
C ALA A 32 32.43 -26.72 47.22
N GLU A 33 31.62 -26.36 48.24
CA GLU A 33 31.35 -26.92 49.59
C GLU A 33 29.92 -26.54 50.08
N GLY A 34 29.43 -27.02 51.25
CA GLY A 34 28.07 -26.77 51.81
C GLY A 34 28.09 -26.20 53.25
N PRO A 35 27.14 -26.51 54.18
CA PRO A 35 25.90 -27.33 54.06
C PRO A 35 24.67 -26.95 54.97
N ARG A 36 23.56 -27.73 54.88
CA ARG A 36 22.36 -27.84 55.81
C ARG A 36 21.36 -26.65 55.77
N GLY A 37 20.05 -26.76 56.05
CA GLY A 37 19.08 -27.84 56.40
C GLY A 37 17.78 -27.20 57.00
N ALA A 38 16.58 -27.79 57.15
CA ALA A 38 15.98 -29.10 56.86
C ALA A 38 14.41 -28.98 56.82
N ALA A 39 13.62 -30.06 57.04
CA ALA A 39 12.13 -30.08 57.05
C ALA A 39 11.52 -30.94 58.20
N PRO A 40 10.19 -30.88 58.50
CA PRO A 40 9.32 -32.05 58.20
C PRO A 40 7.80 -31.77 57.93
N ILE A 41 6.99 -32.82 57.70
CA ILE A 41 5.54 -32.81 57.35
C ILE A 41 4.71 -33.76 58.25
N PRO A 42 3.41 -33.48 58.49
CA PRO A 42 2.36 -34.54 58.49
C PRO A 42 0.96 -34.11 57.95
N ARG A 43 -0.06 -34.96 57.64
CA ARG A 43 -0.18 -36.37 57.18
C ARG A 43 -1.66 -36.71 56.77
N GLY A 44 -1.93 -37.11 55.52
CA GLY A 44 -3.06 -38.01 55.12
C GLY A 44 -4.38 -37.41 54.56
N GLY A 45 -5.20 -38.14 53.78
CA GLY A 45 -4.90 -39.40 53.05
C GLY A 45 -6.07 -40.29 52.54
N ARG A 46 -5.96 -40.76 51.27
CA ARG A 46 -6.61 -41.96 50.62
C ARG A 46 -8.15 -41.88 50.40
N ARG A 47 -8.81 -42.69 49.52
CA ARG A 47 -8.56 -44.07 49.01
C ARG A 47 -9.31 -44.36 47.67
N THR A 48 -8.77 -45.23 46.79
CA THR A 48 -9.41 -46.16 45.77
C THR A 48 -10.75 -45.78 45.08
N GLY A 49 -11.03 -45.99 43.77
CA GLY A 49 -10.43 -46.74 42.62
C GLY A 49 -11.41 -46.64 41.40
N GLU A 50 -11.40 -47.39 40.28
CA GLU A 50 -10.45 -48.35 39.65
C GLU A 50 -10.74 -48.48 38.11
N ARG A 51 -10.87 -49.69 37.48
CA ARG A 51 -11.18 -49.86 36.02
C ARG A 51 -11.88 -51.20 35.65
N ARG A 52 -12.80 -51.21 34.68
CA ARG A 52 -12.93 -52.29 33.64
C ARG A 52 -13.88 -51.93 32.46
N THR A 53 -14.05 -52.88 31.53
CA THR A 53 -14.46 -52.71 30.12
C THR A 53 -15.82 -53.32 29.74
N GLY A 54 -16.50 -52.77 28.72
CA GLY A 54 -17.03 -53.58 27.60
C GLY A 54 -18.53 -53.59 27.27
N SER A 55 -18.82 -53.65 25.97
CA SER A 55 -20.08 -54.05 25.28
C SER A 55 -21.32 -53.13 25.35
N ALA A 56 -22.25 -53.35 24.41
CA ALA A 56 -23.41 -52.51 24.09
C ALA A 56 -24.76 -53.17 24.47
N PRO A 57 -25.90 -52.46 24.33
CA PRO A 57 -26.77 -52.77 23.18
C PRO A 57 -27.52 -51.56 22.55
N THR A 58 -28.24 -51.80 21.46
CA THR A 58 -29.13 -50.86 20.74
C THR A 58 -30.60 -51.00 21.20
N PRO A 59 -31.49 -50.02 20.90
CA PRO A 59 -32.57 -50.34 19.95
C PRO A 59 -32.97 -49.19 18.97
N ARG A 60 -33.97 -49.45 18.11
CA ARG A 60 -34.33 -48.71 16.87
C ARG A 60 -35.51 -47.73 17.00
N ALA A 61 -35.51 -46.67 16.17
CA ALA A 61 -36.66 -46.22 15.34
C ALA A 61 -36.14 -45.26 14.24
N ARG A 62 -36.01 -45.63 12.95
CA ARG A 62 -37.01 -45.87 11.87
C ARG A 62 -37.44 -44.59 11.10
N HIS A 63 -36.92 -44.45 9.87
CA HIS A 63 -37.49 -43.63 8.78
C HIS A 63 -38.82 -44.21 8.27
N ARG A 64 -39.55 -43.41 7.47
CA ARG A 64 -40.65 -43.85 6.59
C ARG A 64 -40.72 -42.97 5.33
N ASP A 65 -40.74 -43.59 4.16
CA ASP A 65 -40.80 -42.95 2.84
C ASP A 65 -42.25 -42.90 2.27
N LEU A 66 -42.36 -42.46 1.00
CA LEU A 66 -43.45 -42.58 0.00
C LEU A 66 -44.14 -41.23 -0.37
N PRO A 67 -44.72 -41.10 -1.58
CA PRO A 67 -44.15 -41.40 -2.90
C PRO A 67 -44.40 -40.24 -3.91
N GLY A 68 -44.10 -40.41 -5.21
CA GLY A 68 -44.16 -39.33 -6.21
C GLY A 68 -45.19 -39.44 -7.35
N ALA A 69 -45.43 -38.28 -7.98
CA ALA A 69 -45.89 -38.01 -9.36
C ALA A 69 -47.33 -38.37 -9.82
N ARG A 70 -48.06 -37.34 -10.29
CA ARG A 70 -48.43 -37.11 -11.73
C ARG A 70 -49.49 -35.99 -11.92
N ARG A 71 -49.19 -34.99 -12.76
CA ARG A 71 -50.03 -34.49 -13.91
C ARG A 71 -49.54 -33.14 -14.48
N THR A 72 -49.02 -33.19 -15.71
CA THR A 72 -49.18 -32.31 -16.90
C THR A 72 -49.41 -30.77 -16.83
N PRO A 73 -48.98 -29.99 -17.87
CA PRO A 73 -48.74 -28.55 -17.78
C PRO A 73 -49.82 -27.63 -18.39
N GLY A 74 -49.71 -26.31 -18.12
CA GLY A 74 -50.41 -25.22 -18.82
C GLY A 74 -49.89 -23.83 -18.43
N GLU A 75 -49.65 -22.98 -19.44
CA GLU A 75 -49.38 -21.51 -19.51
C GLU A 75 -48.71 -20.70 -18.36
N PRO A 76 -47.87 -19.69 -18.70
CA PRO A 76 -47.37 -18.71 -17.73
C PRO A 76 -48.41 -17.60 -17.42
N PRO A 77 -48.43 -17.04 -16.19
CA PRO A 77 -49.36 -15.98 -15.84
C PRO A 77 -49.06 -14.65 -16.54
N LEU A 78 -50.11 -14.00 -17.04
CA LEU A 78 -50.06 -12.71 -17.75
C LEU A 78 -49.65 -11.55 -16.82
N ILE A 79 -48.78 -10.67 -17.32
CA ILE A 79 -48.45 -9.39 -16.67
C ILE A 79 -49.60 -8.39 -16.95
N PRO A 80 -50.26 -7.81 -15.93
CA PRO A 80 -51.28 -6.80 -16.15
C PRO A 80 -50.64 -5.46 -16.54
N SER A 81 -51.02 -4.93 -17.70
CA SER A 81 -50.67 -3.56 -18.12
C SER A 81 -51.78 -2.57 -17.81
N PRO A 82 -51.52 -1.49 -17.05
CA PRO A 82 -52.41 -0.35 -16.96
C PRO A 82 -51.80 0.88 -17.65
N ASN A 83 -52.11 1.07 -18.93
CA ASN A 83 -51.75 2.28 -19.66
C ASN A 83 -52.62 3.46 -19.19
N ARG A 84 -52.10 4.31 -18.27
CA ARG A 84 -52.68 5.61 -17.92
C ARG A 84 -51.61 6.71 -17.93
N ARG A 85 -51.70 7.61 -18.91
CA ARG A 85 -50.96 8.87 -18.92
C ARG A 85 -51.68 9.92 -18.06
N PRO A 86 -51.00 10.61 -17.14
CA PRO A 86 -51.31 11.98 -16.77
C PRO A 86 -50.49 12.93 -17.67
N THR A 87 -51.15 13.88 -18.34
CA THR A 87 -50.46 14.94 -19.07
C THR A 87 -50.03 16.04 -18.09
N GLY A 88 -48.75 16.07 -17.73
CA GLY A 88 -48.10 17.13 -16.95
C GLY A 88 -46.91 17.74 -17.72
N PRO A 89 -46.56 19.01 -17.49
CA PRO A 89 -45.57 19.72 -18.31
C PRO A 89 -44.14 19.20 -18.12
N ALA A 90 -43.41 19.05 -19.23
CA ALA A 90 -42.02 18.60 -19.22
C ALA A 90 -41.08 19.64 -18.58
N TYR A 91 -40.39 19.24 -17.51
CA TYR A 91 -39.47 20.11 -16.77
C TYR A 91 -38.16 20.34 -17.55
N ARG A 92 -38.18 21.27 -18.52
CA ARG A 92 -36.97 21.75 -19.21
C ARG A 92 -36.10 22.58 -18.26
N GLY A 93 -35.30 21.91 -17.45
CA GLY A 93 -34.27 22.53 -16.61
C GLY A 93 -33.22 23.24 -17.46
N ARG A 94 -33.42 24.54 -17.74
CA ARG A 94 -32.37 25.42 -18.24
C ARG A 94 -31.43 25.73 -17.07
N CYS A 95 -30.12 25.65 -17.27
CA CYS A 95 -29.15 26.12 -16.29
C CYS A 95 -29.30 27.64 -16.08
N ALA A 96 -29.77 28.04 -14.90
CA ALA A 96 -29.62 29.42 -14.43
C ALA A 96 -28.21 29.60 -13.84
N PRO A 97 -27.55 30.75 -14.03
CA PRO A 97 -26.27 31.03 -13.40
C PRO A 97 -26.43 31.18 -11.87
N PRO A 98 -25.38 30.86 -11.07
CA PRO A 98 -25.46 30.95 -9.62
C PRO A 98 -25.65 32.40 -9.13
N PRO A 99 -26.35 32.62 -7.99
CA PRO A 99 -26.59 33.95 -7.46
C PRO A 99 -25.28 34.61 -6.99
N ARG A 100 -25.18 35.93 -7.19
CA ARG A 100 -24.12 36.76 -6.62
C ARG A 100 -24.30 36.88 -5.10
N TRP A 101 -23.34 36.42 -4.32
CA TRP A 101 -23.29 36.67 -2.88
C TRP A 101 -23.06 38.16 -2.61
N MET A 102 -23.97 38.79 -1.86
CA MET A 102 -23.78 40.14 -1.33
C MET A 102 -22.99 40.08 -0.02
N ALA A 103 -21.92 40.86 0.09
CA ALA A 103 -21.18 41.03 1.34
C ALA A 103 -21.91 42.00 2.28
N PRO A 104 -21.98 41.72 3.59
CA PRO A 104 -22.61 42.62 4.56
C PRO A 104 -21.79 43.91 4.76
N ARG A 105 -22.47 45.06 4.74
CA ARG A 105 -21.88 46.33 5.18
C ARG A 105 -21.79 46.36 6.70
N GLN A 106 -20.60 46.58 7.25
CA GLN A 106 -20.45 47.03 8.65
C GLN A 106 -20.41 48.56 8.70
N THR A 107 -21.29 49.15 9.49
CA THR A 107 -21.32 50.59 9.79
C THR A 107 -20.63 50.86 11.12
N LEU A 108 -19.72 51.85 11.15
CA LEU A 108 -19.15 52.36 12.39
C LEU A 108 -20.20 53.19 13.15
N GLY A 109 -20.24 53.01 14.47
CA GLY A 109 -20.99 53.81 15.44
C GLY A 109 -20.25 53.77 16.78
N ALA A 110 -20.23 54.87 17.52
CA ALA A 110 -19.28 55.07 18.63
C ALA A 110 -19.93 55.66 19.90
N ALA A 111 -19.15 55.67 20.98
CA ALA A 111 -19.36 56.32 22.27
C ALA A 111 -20.38 55.68 23.24
N GLY A 112 -20.09 55.83 24.54
CA GLY A 112 -20.87 55.33 25.67
C GLY A 112 -19.96 54.93 26.84
N ALA A 113 -19.84 55.78 27.87
CA ALA A 113 -18.91 55.59 28.99
C ALA A 113 -19.64 55.30 30.32
N GLY A 114 -18.97 54.60 31.25
CA GLY A 114 -19.45 54.39 32.62
C GLY A 114 -18.43 53.58 33.45
N ALA A 115 -18.11 54.03 34.67
CA ALA A 115 -17.03 53.46 35.49
C ALA A 115 -17.38 53.36 36.98
N ARG A 116 -16.73 52.44 37.71
CA ARG A 116 -16.50 52.46 39.19
C ARG A 116 -15.47 51.39 39.60
N ALA A 117 -14.84 51.53 40.78
CA ALA A 117 -13.70 50.71 41.22
C ALA A 117 -13.47 50.68 42.76
N ALA A 118 -12.82 49.62 43.27
CA ALA A 118 -12.15 49.48 44.59
C ALA A 118 -11.11 48.31 44.48
N ARG A 119 -9.81 48.43 44.81
CA ARG A 119 -9.11 48.42 46.14
C ARG A 119 -9.30 47.11 46.93
N GLY A 120 -8.29 46.38 47.44
CA GLY A 120 -6.80 46.47 47.47
C GLY A 120 -6.20 45.35 48.39
N SER A 121 -4.90 45.17 48.69
CA SER A 121 -3.63 45.67 48.09
C SER A 121 -2.34 45.20 48.84
N GLY A 122 -1.57 44.21 48.32
CA GLY A 122 -0.13 43.96 48.63
C GLY A 122 0.23 42.93 49.73
N PRO A 123 1.53 42.61 49.98
CA PRO A 123 2.77 43.07 49.32
C PRO A 123 3.64 41.92 48.70
N CYS A 124 4.88 42.24 48.27
CA CYS A 124 5.86 41.35 47.61
C CYS A 124 7.14 41.16 48.49
N PRO A 125 8.10 40.25 48.17
CA PRO A 125 9.12 40.56 47.14
C PRO A 125 9.57 39.36 46.27
N ALA A 126 10.36 39.65 45.23
CA ALA A 126 11.05 38.68 44.36
C ALA A 126 12.45 39.19 43.97
N PRO A 127 13.33 38.29 43.45
CA PRO A 127 14.26 38.65 42.38
C PRO A 127 14.31 37.58 41.27
N ALA A 128 14.93 37.78 40.10
CA ALA A 128 15.08 38.98 39.26
C ALA A 128 15.62 38.49 37.89
N GLY A 129 15.08 38.96 36.77
CA GLY A 129 15.57 38.55 35.43
C GLY A 129 14.74 39.13 34.30
N LEU A 130 15.38 39.81 33.34
CA LEU A 130 14.71 40.52 32.24
C LEU A 130 14.70 39.66 30.96
N LEU A 131 13.60 39.72 30.22
CA LEU A 131 13.57 40.40 28.91
C LEU A 131 12.12 40.66 28.46
N ALA A 132 11.89 41.79 27.78
CA ALA A 132 10.55 42.35 27.60
C ALA A 132 9.85 41.91 26.31
N ARG A 133 8.59 41.46 26.41
CA ARG A 133 7.69 41.29 25.25
C ARG A 133 7.10 42.64 24.82
N ARG A 134 7.20 42.97 23.52
CA ARG A 134 6.36 44.00 22.88
C ARG A 134 5.08 43.37 22.32
N PRO A 135 3.91 44.02 22.42
CA PRO A 135 2.71 43.57 21.71
C PRO A 135 2.80 43.95 20.22
N PHE A 136 2.61 42.98 19.33
CA PHE A 136 2.69 43.22 17.88
C PHE A 136 1.30 43.19 17.24
N HIS A 137 0.60 44.34 17.25
CA HIS A 137 -0.59 44.55 16.42
C HIS A 137 -0.16 44.80 14.97
N ALA A 138 -0.06 43.72 14.18
CA ALA A 138 0.01 43.82 12.72
C ALA A 138 -1.40 43.66 12.13
N GLN A 139 -1.93 44.72 11.50
CA GLN A 139 -3.09 44.59 10.62
C GLN A 139 -2.63 43.98 9.29
N MET A 140 -3.13 42.80 8.94
CA MET A 140 -2.95 42.23 7.61
C MET A 140 -3.54 43.19 6.56
N PRO A 141 -2.77 43.62 5.53
CA PRO A 141 -3.33 44.42 4.45
C PRO A 141 -4.35 43.59 3.66
N ARG A 142 -5.47 44.20 3.27
CA ARG A 142 -6.43 43.57 2.34
C ARG A 142 -5.80 43.54 0.93
N PRO A 143 -5.94 42.43 0.17
CA PRO A 143 -5.38 42.34 -1.18
C PRO A 143 -6.03 43.36 -2.13
N ASP A 144 -5.22 43.96 -2.99
CA ASP A 144 -5.70 44.89 -4.03
C ASP A 144 -6.50 44.13 -5.10
N PRO A 145 -7.78 44.46 -5.36
CA PRO A 145 -8.57 43.85 -6.43
C PRO A 145 -8.06 44.17 -7.86
N ARG A 146 -7.01 44.99 -8.01
CA ARG A 146 -6.30 45.26 -9.27
C ARG A 146 -4.94 44.57 -9.39
N ALA A 147 -4.49 43.84 -8.37
CA ALA A 147 -3.27 43.04 -8.48
C ALA A 147 -3.42 42.01 -9.62
N PRO A 148 -2.42 41.83 -10.49
CA PRO A 148 -2.47 40.78 -11.50
C PRO A 148 -2.58 39.42 -10.81
N ARG A 149 -3.45 38.56 -11.33
CA ARG A 149 -3.49 37.15 -10.90
C ARG A 149 -2.11 36.52 -11.14
N PRO A 150 -1.64 35.59 -10.28
CA PRO A 150 -0.49 34.78 -10.64
C PRO A 150 -0.77 34.16 -12.01
N SER A 151 0.13 34.42 -12.97
CA SER A 151 -0.07 33.96 -14.34
C SER A 151 -0.06 32.44 -14.38
N ALA A 152 -0.57 31.88 -15.49
CA ALA A 152 -0.13 30.54 -15.86
C ALA A 152 1.42 30.49 -15.87
N LEU A 153 1.98 29.32 -15.63
CA LEU A 153 3.41 29.08 -15.81
C LEU A 153 3.85 29.66 -17.16
N PRO A 154 4.99 30.38 -17.23
CA PRO A 154 5.43 30.95 -18.48
C PRO A 154 5.54 29.84 -19.51
N ALA A 155 4.91 30.02 -20.68
CA ALA A 155 5.09 29.09 -21.78
C ALA A 155 6.59 28.99 -22.05
N GLY A 156 7.16 27.79 -21.87
CA GLY A 156 8.57 27.55 -22.10
C GLY A 156 8.94 27.98 -23.53
N PRO A 157 10.19 28.40 -23.78
CA PRO A 157 10.59 28.87 -25.10
C PRO A 157 10.22 27.82 -26.14
N HIS A 158 9.46 28.23 -27.16
CA HIS A 158 9.10 27.34 -28.27
C HIS A 158 10.38 26.68 -28.79
N LEU A 159 10.43 25.34 -28.72
CA LEU A 159 11.57 24.58 -29.21
C LEU A 159 11.67 24.74 -30.73
N SER A 160 12.52 25.67 -31.15
CA SER A 160 12.87 25.91 -32.55
C SER A 160 13.36 24.62 -33.18
N ARG A 161 12.64 24.13 -34.20
CA ARG A 161 12.88 22.84 -34.88
C ARG A 161 14.12 22.90 -35.80
N THR A 162 15.30 23.22 -35.26
CA THR A 162 16.53 23.41 -36.06
C THR A 162 17.84 23.02 -35.37
N THR A 163 17.84 21.95 -34.58
CA THR A 163 19.05 21.15 -34.34
C THR A 163 18.71 19.68 -34.58
N GLY A 164 19.22 19.09 -35.66
CA GLY A 164 19.08 17.65 -35.88
C GLY A 164 19.87 16.90 -34.81
N PHE A 165 19.28 15.85 -34.23
CA PHE A 165 20.05 14.91 -33.44
C PHE A 165 21.07 14.22 -34.37
N PRO A 166 22.30 13.94 -33.91
CA PRO A 166 23.18 13.07 -34.67
C PRO A 166 22.53 11.69 -34.74
N HIS A 167 22.44 11.10 -35.95
CA HIS A 167 21.99 9.72 -36.09
C HIS A 167 22.86 8.82 -35.20
N VAL A 168 22.26 8.26 -34.15
CA VAL A 168 22.93 7.27 -33.29
C VAL A 168 22.92 5.93 -34.00
N SER A 169 23.73 5.82 -35.06
CA SER A 169 23.94 4.60 -35.86
C SER A 169 24.75 3.53 -35.12
N ARG A 170 24.77 3.59 -33.78
CA ARG A 170 25.42 2.63 -32.88
C ARG A 170 24.31 1.80 -32.23
N PRO A 171 24.38 0.47 -32.27
CA PRO A 171 23.35 -0.36 -31.66
C PRO A 171 23.39 -0.25 -30.14
N ILE A 172 22.27 -0.55 -29.50
CA ILE A 172 22.06 -0.38 -28.06
C ILE A 172 21.97 -1.77 -27.41
N PHE A 173 22.73 -2.02 -26.35
CA PHE A 173 22.66 -3.25 -25.58
C PHE A 173 21.67 -3.12 -24.42
N LEU A 174 20.50 -3.71 -24.59
CA LEU A 174 19.43 -3.78 -23.59
C LEU A 174 19.67 -4.98 -22.66
N TYR A 175 19.64 -4.75 -21.35
CA TYR A 175 19.78 -5.79 -20.33
C TYR A 175 18.68 -5.66 -19.27
N GLY A 176 18.72 -6.52 -18.25
CA GLY A 176 17.84 -6.39 -17.09
C GLY A 176 16.36 -6.47 -17.44
N THR A 177 15.60 -5.46 -17.05
CA THR A 177 14.13 -5.40 -17.24
C THR A 177 13.73 -5.05 -18.68
N LEU A 178 14.55 -4.30 -19.43
CA LEU A 178 14.34 -3.99 -20.86
C LEU A 178 14.51 -5.20 -21.79
N ARG A 179 14.92 -6.36 -21.26
CA ARG A 179 14.85 -7.65 -21.97
C ARG A 179 13.41 -8.19 -22.06
N ASP A 180 12.50 -7.74 -21.20
CA ASP A 180 11.11 -8.17 -21.24
C ASP A 180 10.36 -7.46 -22.37
N PRO A 181 9.66 -8.19 -23.25
CA PRO A 181 9.02 -7.58 -24.42
C PRO A 181 7.87 -6.62 -24.04
N ARG A 182 7.19 -6.82 -22.90
CA ARG A 182 6.09 -5.93 -22.48
C ARG A 182 6.61 -4.66 -21.82
N VAL A 183 7.70 -4.76 -21.05
CA VAL A 183 8.42 -3.60 -20.53
C VAL A 183 8.98 -2.79 -21.69
N LEU A 184 9.70 -3.44 -22.62
CA LEU A 184 10.28 -2.78 -23.79
C LEU A 184 9.20 -2.16 -24.71
N GLU A 185 8.07 -2.83 -24.93
CA GLU A 185 6.92 -2.26 -25.66
C GLU A 185 6.36 -1.02 -24.96
N THR A 186 6.21 -1.05 -23.64
CA THR A 186 5.72 0.09 -22.86
C THR A 186 6.70 1.27 -22.89
N VAL A 187 8.01 1.00 -22.76
CA VAL A 187 9.04 2.05 -22.84
C VAL A 187 9.17 2.58 -24.26
N ALA A 188 9.40 1.73 -25.27
CA ALA A 188 9.56 2.16 -26.68
C ALA A 188 8.29 2.76 -27.31
N GLY A 189 7.10 2.46 -26.80
CA GLY A 189 5.84 3.02 -27.28
C GLY A 189 5.49 2.56 -28.70
N PRO A 190 4.84 3.39 -29.54
CA PRO A 190 4.39 3.00 -30.88
C PRO A 190 5.49 2.45 -31.81
N GLY A 191 6.76 2.82 -31.60
CA GLY A 191 7.90 2.31 -32.35
C GLY A 191 8.27 0.85 -32.04
N ALA A 192 7.75 0.25 -30.95
CA ALA A 192 8.12 -1.07 -30.46
C ALA A 192 7.99 -2.20 -31.50
N ALA A 193 6.97 -2.13 -32.36
CA ALA A 193 6.70 -3.15 -33.38
C ALA A 193 7.75 -3.19 -34.52
N GLY A 194 8.59 -2.16 -34.66
CA GLY A 194 9.63 -2.07 -35.69
C GLY A 194 11.05 -2.43 -35.23
N LEU A 195 11.24 -2.75 -33.94
CA LEU A 195 12.58 -2.89 -33.34
C LEU A 195 13.33 -4.13 -33.85
N ARG A 196 14.56 -3.91 -34.35
CA ARG A 196 15.49 -4.99 -34.68
C ARG A 196 16.22 -5.45 -33.43
N LEU A 197 15.77 -6.57 -32.84
CA LEU A 197 16.33 -7.13 -31.60
C LEU A 197 17.03 -8.47 -31.89
N ARG A 198 18.30 -8.61 -31.45
CA ARG A 198 19.10 -9.84 -31.63
C ARG A 198 19.73 -10.27 -30.29
N PRO A 199 19.70 -11.58 -29.91
CA PRO A 199 20.32 -12.04 -28.65
C PRO A 199 21.83 -11.77 -28.61
N ALA A 200 22.31 -11.21 -27.51
CA ALA A 200 23.69 -10.74 -27.38
C ALA A 200 24.21 -10.82 -25.94
N HIS A 201 25.52 -10.71 -25.76
CA HIS A 201 26.17 -10.71 -24.44
C HIS A 201 27.16 -9.57 -24.31
N CYS A 202 27.01 -8.70 -23.31
CA CYS A 202 28.04 -7.72 -22.97
C CYS A 202 29.22 -8.42 -22.29
N ARG A 203 30.42 -8.26 -22.85
CA ARG A 203 31.66 -8.89 -22.38
C ARG A 203 32.28 -8.10 -21.22
N ASP A 204 32.95 -8.80 -20.32
CA ASP A 204 33.61 -8.25 -19.13
C ASP A 204 32.66 -7.44 -18.23
N HIS A 205 31.38 -7.82 -18.21
CA HIS A 205 30.32 -7.19 -17.43
C HIS A 205 29.36 -8.21 -16.82
N LEU A 206 28.74 -7.84 -15.70
CA LEU A 206 27.72 -8.64 -15.01
C LEU A 206 26.54 -7.75 -14.61
N ALA A 207 25.31 -8.24 -14.83
CA ALA A 207 24.11 -7.64 -14.25
C ALA A 207 23.94 -8.09 -12.79
N ARG A 208 23.77 -7.14 -11.86
CA ARG A 208 23.52 -7.39 -10.43
C ARG A 208 22.25 -6.67 -9.99
N ARG A 209 21.42 -7.31 -9.15
CA ARG A 209 20.23 -6.66 -8.56
C ARG A 209 20.68 -5.53 -7.64
N VAL A 210 20.01 -4.37 -7.69
CA VAL A 210 20.17 -3.32 -6.66
C VAL A 210 19.32 -3.69 -5.44
N GLU A 211 19.90 -3.69 -4.24
CA GLU A 211 19.23 -4.16 -3.03
C GLU A 211 17.96 -3.35 -2.73
N GLY A 212 16.93 -4.03 -2.21
CA GLY A 212 15.59 -3.46 -2.02
C GLY A 212 14.79 -3.21 -3.31
N THR A 213 15.31 -3.52 -4.51
CA THR A 213 14.63 -3.16 -5.77
C THR A 213 14.32 -4.33 -6.72
N GLY A 214 13.36 -4.07 -7.61
CA GLY A 214 12.98 -4.91 -8.75
C GLY A 214 13.79 -4.68 -10.05
N TYR A 215 15.02 -4.12 -9.99
CA TYR A 215 15.84 -3.89 -11.19
C TYR A 215 17.35 -4.18 -10.97
N PRO A 216 18.13 -4.35 -12.06
CA PRO A 216 19.58 -4.49 -11.98
C PRO A 216 20.35 -3.27 -12.48
N VAL A 217 21.61 -3.17 -12.05
CA VAL A 217 22.64 -2.41 -12.77
C VAL A 217 23.54 -3.35 -13.56
N LEU A 218 24.06 -2.88 -14.69
CA LEU A 218 25.23 -3.47 -15.33
C LEU A 218 26.51 -2.93 -14.63
N ARG A 219 27.45 -3.82 -14.33
CA ARG A 219 28.73 -3.49 -13.70
C ARG A 219 29.90 -4.16 -14.44
N PRO A 220 31.05 -3.48 -14.62
CA PRO A 220 32.27 -4.13 -15.08
C PRO A 220 32.64 -5.30 -14.17
N THR A 221 32.98 -6.44 -14.76
CA THR A 221 33.38 -7.67 -14.08
C THR A 221 34.18 -8.52 -15.08
N PRO A 222 35.52 -8.44 -15.08
CA PRO A 222 36.36 -9.15 -16.04
C PRO A 222 36.08 -10.66 -16.09
N GLY A 223 35.99 -11.21 -17.29
CA GLY A 223 35.63 -12.61 -17.55
C GLY A 223 34.13 -12.94 -17.43
N ALA A 224 33.28 -12.00 -17.00
CA ALA A 224 31.83 -12.21 -16.98
C ALA A 224 31.18 -11.89 -18.33
N LEU A 225 30.02 -12.52 -18.58
CA LEU A 225 29.12 -12.23 -19.68
C LEU A 225 27.73 -11.87 -19.12
N ALA A 226 27.27 -10.66 -19.41
CA ALA A 226 25.90 -10.24 -19.12
C ALA A 226 25.02 -10.51 -20.34
N GLU A 227 23.99 -11.34 -20.19
CA GLU A 227 23.04 -11.71 -21.24
C GLU A 227 22.00 -10.59 -21.47
N GLY A 228 21.74 -10.24 -22.74
CA GLY A 228 20.79 -9.21 -23.13
C GLY A 228 20.40 -9.26 -24.61
N LEU A 229 19.91 -8.13 -25.12
CA LEU A 229 19.48 -7.94 -26.51
C LEU A 229 20.25 -6.79 -27.14
N LEU A 230 20.76 -6.98 -28.35
CA LEU A 230 21.24 -5.89 -29.19
C LEU A 230 20.05 -5.32 -29.96
N LEU A 231 19.73 -4.05 -29.71
CA LEU A 231 18.77 -3.25 -30.46
C LEU A 231 19.50 -2.46 -31.56
N GLU A 232 19.15 -2.73 -32.81
CA GLU A 232 19.67 -2.01 -33.98
C GLU A 232 18.68 -0.94 -34.43
N ASP A 233 19.20 0.22 -34.85
CA ASP A 233 18.45 1.30 -35.51
C ASP A 233 17.16 1.73 -34.79
N ALA A 234 17.23 1.94 -33.47
CA ALA A 234 16.09 2.30 -32.63
C ALA A 234 15.27 3.50 -33.16
N GLY A 235 15.93 4.48 -33.79
CA GLY A 235 15.36 5.75 -34.18
C GLY A 235 15.27 6.75 -33.02
N GLU A 236 15.16 8.04 -33.37
CA GLU A 236 15.24 9.14 -32.39
C GLU A 236 14.13 9.08 -31.32
N GLU A 237 12.90 8.74 -31.71
CA GLU A 237 11.77 8.66 -30.78
C GLU A 237 11.94 7.55 -29.74
N VAL A 238 12.31 6.34 -30.17
CA VAL A 238 12.53 5.21 -29.25
C VAL A 238 13.73 5.46 -28.36
N LEU A 239 14.83 6.02 -28.89
CA LEU A 239 15.99 6.39 -28.10
C LEU A 239 15.63 7.44 -27.04
N ALA A 240 14.88 8.50 -27.39
CA ALA A 240 14.43 9.50 -26.42
C ALA A 240 13.53 8.91 -25.31
N ARG A 241 12.71 7.91 -25.64
CA ARG A 241 11.86 7.18 -24.67
C ARG A 241 12.67 6.25 -23.76
N LEU A 242 13.66 5.54 -24.30
CA LEU A 242 14.60 4.71 -23.52
C LEU A 242 15.48 5.58 -22.59
N SER A 243 16.00 6.70 -23.10
CA SER A 243 16.75 7.67 -22.30
C SER A 243 15.92 8.22 -21.14
N PHE A 244 14.68 8.67 -21.37
CA PHE A 244 13.81 9.11 -20.27
C PHE A 244 13.62 8.03 -19.17
N PHE A 245 13.57 6.76 -19.57
CA PHE A 245 13.41 5.65 -18.64
C PHE A 245 14.66 5.39 -17.79
N GLU A 246 15.85 5.48 -18.36
CA GLU A 246 17.13 5.15 -17.69
C GLU A 246 17.82 6.38 -17.05
N ASP A 247 17.85 7.52 -17.75
CA ASP A 247 18.59 8.74 -17.36
C ASP A 247 18.08 9.29 -16.00
N GLY A 248 16.79 9.08 -15.69
CA GLY A 248 16.19 9.48 -14.40
C GLY A 248 16.85 8.81 -13.18
N PHE A 249 17.40 7.62 -13.33
CA PHE A 249 18.06 6.86 -12.26
C PHE A 249 19.59 7.04 -12.26
N GLY A 250 20.09 8.10 -12.92
CA GLY A 250 21.51 8.45 -12.97
C GLY A 250 22.37 7.49 -13.79
N TYR A 251 21.77 6.73 -14.70
CA TYR A 251 22.52 5.96 -15.69
C TYR A 251 23.07 6.89 -16.79
N THR A 252 24.21 6.54 -17.34
CA THR A 252 24.80 7.21 -18.51
C THR A 252 25.01 6.21 -19.64
N LEU A 253 24.74 6.65 -20.88
CA LEU A 253 24.87 5.83 -22.07
C LEU A 253 26.35 5.77 -22.51
N VAL A 254 26.99 4.62 -22.33
CA VAL A 254 28.44 4.43 -22.57
C VAL A 254 28.74 3.28 -23.53
N PRO A 255 29.88 3.31 -24.27
CA PRO A 255 30.30 2.20 -25.12
C PRO A 255 30.63 0.94 -24.31
N VAL A 256 30.20 -0.22 -24.80
CA VAL A 256 30.49 -1.54 -24.23
C VAL A 256 30.79 -2.59 -25.32
N PRO A 257 31.69 -3.56 -25.05
CA PRO A 257 31.96 -4.66 -25.97
C PRO A 257 30.83 -5.71 -25.92
N VAL A 258 30.27 -6.07 -27.07
CA VAL A 258 29.13 -6.99 -27.17
C VAL A 258 29.40 -8.13 -28.14
N LEU A 259 29.22 -9.35 -27.65
CA LEU A 259 29.30 -10.59 -28.40
C LEU A 259 27.94 -10.95 -28.98
N THR A 260 27.89 -11.12 -30.30
CA THR A 260 26.73 -11.60 -31.06
C THR A 260 27.04 -12.96 -31.70
N ARG A 261 26.11 -13.53 -32.48
CA ARG A 261 26.40 -14.72 -33.30
C ARG A 261 27.33 -14.44 -34.48
N ASP A 262 27.41 -13.18 -34.93
CA ASP A 262 28.13 -12.79 -36.13
C ASP A 262 29.55 -12.27 -35.81
N GLY A 263 29.87 -12.10 -34.53
CA GLY A 263 31.14 -11.59 -34.03
C GLY A 263 30.98 -10.66 -32.82
N GLU A 264 32.10 -10.06 -32.42
CA GLU A 264 32.15 -8.97 -31.45
C GLU A 264 31.89 -7.61 -32.13
N THR A 265 31.13 -6.74 -31.47
CA THR A 265 30.83 -5.38 -31.93
C THR A 265 30.81 -4.41 -30.74
N GLU A 266 30.93 -3.10 -31.01
CA GLU A 266 30.74 -2.06 -30.00
C GLU A 266 29.28 -1.59 -30.00
N ALA A 267 28.65 -1.61 -28.83
CA ALA A 267 27.30 -1.11 -28.61
C ALA A 267 27.30 -0.02 -27.53
N LEU A 268 26.17 0.67 -27.36
CA LEU A 268 25.93 1.59 -26.26
C LEU A 268 25.05 0.92 -25.19
N ALA A 269 25.36 1.08 -23.91
CA ALA A 269 24.53 0.60 -22.80
C ALA A 269 24.41 1.66 -21.70
N TRP A 270 23.26 1.72 -21.04
CA TRP A 270 23.07 2.54 -19.85
C TRP A 270 23.75 1.87 -18.66
N LEU A 271 24.82 2.50 -18.14
CA LEU A 271 25.49 2.10 -16.90
C LEU A 271 25.32 3.19 -15.85
N ASN A 272 24.88 2.83 -14.65
CA ASN A 272 24.97 3.72 -13.50
C ASN A 272 26.47 3.83 -13.10
N PRO A 273 27.11 5.00 -13.15
CA PRO A 273 28.58 5.12 -13.14
C PRO A 273 29.22 5.19 -11.74
N GLY A 274 28.45 5.01 -10.66
CA GLY A 274 28.96 5.12 -9.28
C GLY A 274 28.73 3.86 -8.44
N ASP A 275 29.64 3.56 -7.53
CA ASP A 275 29.51 2.46 -6.56
C ASP A 275 28.64 2.85 -5.34
N THR A 276 27.69 3.78 -5.52
CA THR A 276 26.80 4.30 -4.48
C THR A 276 25.52 3.49 -4.29
N LEU A 277 25.18 2.61 -5.22
CA LEU A 277 24.02 1.72 -5.12
C LEU A 277 24.40 0.42 -4.39
N PRO A 278 23.65 -0.01 -3.36
CA PRO A 278 23.91 -1.30 -2.70
C PRO A 278 23.60 -2.44 -3.69
N LEU A 279 24.54 -3.36 -3.86
CA LEU A 279 24.46 -4.40 -4.89
C LEU A 279 24.30 -5.79 -4.28
N GLY A 280 23.17 -6.41 -4.56
CA GLY A 280 22.85 -7.76 -4.15
C GLY A 280 23.46 -8.83 -5.08
N PRO A 281 22.84 -10.01 -5.20
CA PRO A 281 23.36 -11.10 -6.01
C PRO A 281 23.35 -10.80 -7.52
N ARG A 282 23.93 -11.71 -8.29
CA ARG A 282 23.77 -11.77 -9.76
C ARG A 282 22.29 -11.69 -10.12
N TRP A 283 21.96 -10.90 -11.14
CA TRP A 283 20.61 -10.80 -11.67
C TRP A 283 20.14 -12.14 -12.25
N ASP A 284 18.98 -12.61 -11.79
CA ASP A 284 18.23 -13.70 -12.40
C ASP A 284 16.96 -13.11 -13.04
N PHE A 285 16.98 -12.99 -14.37
CA PHE A 285 15.86 -12.51 -15.16
C PHE A 285 14.64 -13.44 -15.09
N ALA A 286 14.85 -14.75 -14.91
CA ALA A 286 13.76 -15.73 -14.82
C ALA A 286 13.10 -15.73 -13.43
N ALA A 287 13.82 -15.34 -12.37
CA ALA A 287 13.24 -15.05 -11.06
C ALA A 287 12.44 -13.75 -11.08
N TRP A 288 13.07 -12.66 -11.52
CA TRP A 288 12.40 -11.38 -11.72
C TRP A 288 11.10 -11.49 -12.55
N ALA A 289 11.11 -12.29 -13.63
CA ALA A 289 9.95 -12.52 -14.50
C ALA A 289 8.76 -13.21 -13.80
N ARG A 290 8.97 -13.90 -12.67
CA ARG A 290 7.91 -14.52 -11.86
C ARG A 290 7.49 -13.65 -10.68
N GLU A 291 8.44 -12.92 -10.10
CA GLU A 291 8.33 -12.33 -8.76
C GLU A 291 8.08 -10.81 -8.81
N ASP A 292 8.78 -10.09 -9.69
CA ASP A 292 8.75 -8.62 -9.77
C ASP A 292 7.98 -8.08 -11.00
N GLN A 293 8.04 -8.78 -12.14
CA GLN A 293 7.56 -8.30 -13.46
C GLN A 293 6.15 -7.69 -13.44
N PRO A 294 5.12 -8.26 -12.79
CA PRO A 294 3.77 -7.69 -12.83
C PRO A 294 3.71 -6.29 -12.22
N VAL A 295 4.37 -6.07 -11.08
CA VAL A 295 4.45 -4.77 -10.40
C VAL A 295 5.32 -3.82 -11.22
N PHE A 296 6.50 -4.27 -11.67
CA PHE A 296 7.40 -3.45 -12.47
C PHE A 296 6.74 -2.94 -13.76
N LEU A 297 5.98 -3.79 -14.46
CA LEU A 297 5.27 -3.40 -15.68
C LEU A 297 4.17 -2.36 -15.40
N GLU A 298 3.44 -2.48 -14.29
CA GLU A 298 2.47 -1.46 -13.86
C GLU A 298 3.13 -0.16 -13.37
N SER A 299 4.34 -0.22 -12.80
CA SER A 299 5.15 0.97 -12.50
C SER A 299 5.58 1.68 -13.79
N VAL A 300 6.13 0.94 -14.76
CA VAL A 300 6.60 1.49 -16.05
C VAL A 300 5.45 2.14 -16.83
N ARG A 301 4.25 1.52 -16.85
CA ARG A 301 3.05 2.08 -17.50
C ARG A 301 2.64 3.44 -16.94
N GLU A 302 2.79 3.66 -15.64
CA GLU A 302 2.49 4.94 -15.02
C GLU A 302 3.66 5.93 -15.12
N TYR A 303 4.90 5.47 -14.96
CA TYR A 303 6.11 6.29 -15.06
C TYR A 303 6.28 6.90 -16.47
N MET A 304 6.08 6.10 -17.53
CA MET A 304 6.13 6.54 -18.93
C MET A 304 4.99 7.51 -19.32
N ALA A 305 4.03 7.75 -18.43
CA ALA A 305 3.01 8.79 -18.59
C ALA A 305 3.44 10.18 -18.06
N PHE A 306 4.66 10.31 -17.53
CA PHE A 306 5.24 11.55 -16.99
C PHE A 306 6.48 12.04 -17.77
N MET A 307 6.61 11.67 -19.05
CA MET A 307 7.74 12.05 -19.92
C MET A 307 7.98 13.56 -19.99
N GLU A 308 6.94 14.37 -19.84
CA GLU A 308 7.00 15.84 -19.85
C GLU A 308 7.81 16.43 -18.68
N ARG A 309 8.09 15.63 -17.63
CA ARG A 309 8.90 16.05 -16.48
C ARG A 309 10.40 15.79 -16.66
N GLY A 310 10.81 15.06 -17.69
CA GLY A 310 12.20 14.64 -17.88
C GLY A 310 12.77 13.89 -16.66
N ALA A 311 14.05 14.08 -16.36
CA ALA A 311 14.73 13.42 -15.23
C ALA A 311 14.07 13.64 -13.86
N ALA A 312 13.29 14.74 -13.68
CA ALA A 312 12.55 14.97 -12.43
C ALA A 312 11.40 13.98 -12.20
N ALA A 313 11.02 13.16 -13.20
CA ALA A 313 10.09 12.06 -13.03
C ALA A 313 10.60 10.97 -12.07
N ALA A 314 11.92 10.80 -11.92
CA ALA A 314 12.53 9.75 -11.09
C ALA A 314 12.05 9.79 -9.62
N ALA A 315 11.82 10.98 -9.07
CA ALA A 315 11.29 11.17 -7.72
C ALA A 315 9.87 10.59 -7.52
N LEU A 316 9.15 10.28 -8.60
CA LEU A 316 7.84 9.63 -8.56
C LEU A 316 7.93 8.11 -8.36
N TRP A 317 9.08 7.49 -8.66
CA TRP A 317 9.18 6.03 -8.87
C TRP A 317 8.71 5.19 -7.67
N HIS A 318 9.02 5.60 -6.44
CA HIS A 318 8.59 4.90 -5.23
C HIS A 318 7.06 4.94 -5.05
N GLY A 319 6.45 6.13 -5.09
CA GLY A 319 4.99 6.28 -5.02
C GLY A 319 4.25 5.64 -6.21
N VAL A 320 4.84 5.67 -7.40
CA VAL A 320 4.36 4.93 -8.59
C VAL A 320 4.38 3.41 -8.33
N SER A 321 5.43 2.88 -7.71
CA SER A 321 5.57 1.45 -7.45
C SER A 321 4.64 0.94 -6.34
N ILE A 322 4.37 1.76 -5.32
CA ILE A 322 3.33 1.52 -4.31
C ILE A 322 1.94 1.46 -4.96
N ARG A 323 1.61 2.40 -5.86
CA ARG A 323 0.34 2.39 -6.61
C ARG A 323 0.25 1.22 -7.60
N ALA A 324 1.35 0.84 -8.23
CA ALA A 324 1.43 -0.32 -9.11
C ALA A 324 1.20 -1.64 -8.35
N ARG A 325 1.81 -1.80 -7.16
CA ARG A 325 1.59 -2.95 -6.27
C ARG A 325 0.10 -3.13 -5.97
N ALA A 326 -0.60 -2.07 -5.56
CA ALA A 326 -2.04 -2.10 -5.30
C ALA A 326 -2.88 -2.51 -6.52
N ARG A 327 -2.54 -2.02 -7.72
CA ARG A 327 -3.21 -2.43 -8.96
C ARG A 327 -3.00 -3.91 -9.27
N VAL A 328 -1.83 -4.46 -8.96
CA VAL A 328 -1.52 -5.90 -9.11
C VAL A 328 -2.24 -6.74 -8.06
N SER A 329 -2.25 -6.32 -6.78
CA SER A 329 -3.01 -6.95 -5.69
C SER A 329 -4.48 -7.12 -6.11
N ALA A 330 -5.14 -6.01 -6.44
CA ALA A 330 -6.56 -5.97 -6.81
C ALA A 330 -6.89 -6.68 -8.13
N ALA A 331 -5.89 -6.94 -8.99
CA ALA A 331 -6.06 -7.73 -10.21
C ALA A 331 -5.90 -9.25 -9.99
N ALA A 332 -5.20 -9.65 -8.92
CA ALA A 332 -5.06 -11.05 -8.52
C ALA A 332 -6.21 -11.52 -7.59
N GLU A 333 -6.90 -10.61 -6.92
CA GLU A 333 -8.03 -10.92 -6.05
C GLU A 333 -9.25 -11.48 -6.80
N THR A 334 -9.92 -12.48 -6.19
CA THR A 334 -11.24 -12.96 -6.61
C THR A 334 -12.31 -12.40 -5.65
N PRO A 335 -13.07 -11.36 -6.02
CA PRO A 335 -14.00 -10.70 -5.10
C PRO A 335 -15.23 -11.55 -4.78
N VAL A 336 -15.59 -11.65 -3.49
CA VAL A 336 -16.79 -12.36 -3.03
C VAL A 336 -18.06 -11.58 -3.43
N GLN A 337 -18.71 -12.01 -4.51
CA GLN A 337 -19.85 -11.33 -5.13
C GLN A 337 -21.24 -11.75 -4.60
N ARG A 338 -21.35 -12.58 -3.55
CA ARG A 338 -22.63 -13.22 -3.11
C ARG A 338 -23.81 -12.25 -2.89
N LEU A 339 -23.55 -11.00 -2.50
CA LEU A 339 -24.57 -9.96 -2.27
C LEU A 339 -24.56 -8.83 -3.31
N ARG A 340 -23.76 -8.98 -4.37
CA ARG A 340 -23.58 -7.98 -5.45
C ARG A 340 -24.38 -8.42 -6.69
N SER A 341 -24.57 -7.50 -7.65
CA SER A 341 -25.26 -7.77 -8.91
C SER A 341 -24.44 -8.61 -9.92
N GLY A 342 -23.21 -9.00 -9.58
CA GLY A 342 -22.32 -9.77 -10.45
C GLY A 342 -21.53 -8.94 -11.47
N PHE A 343 -21.68 -7.62 -11.49
CA PHE A 343 -20.90 -6.75 -12.39
C PHE A 343 -19.39 -6.84 -12.11
N THR A 344 -18.59 -6.70 -13.17
CA THR A 344 -17.13 -6.85 -13.13
C THR A 344 -16.41 -5.56 -13.57
N ARG A 345 -15.08 -5.63 -13.77
CA ARG A 345 -14.31 -4.55 -14.40
C ARG A 345 -14.66 -4.38 -15.89
N GLU A 346 -15.19 -5.41 -16.54
CA GLU A 346 -15.57 -5.39 -17.96
C GLU A 346 -16.89 -4.63 -18.22
N ASP A 347 -17.69 -4.41 -17.17
CA ASP A 347 -18.88 -3.54 -17.20
C ASP A 347 -18.56 -2.03 -17.19
N VAL A 348 -17.27 -1.65 -17.19
CA VAL A 348 -16.79 -0.26 -17.12
C VAL A 348 -15.94 0.07 -18.36
N GLU A 349 -16.41 1.02 -19.16
CA GLU A 349 -15.73 1.57 -20.33
C GLU A 349 -14.93 2.82 -19.90
N LEU A 350 -13.60 2.71 -19.81
CA LEU A 350 -12.71 3.84 -19.58
C LEU A 350 -12.49 4.59 -20.91
N LEU A 351 -12.84 5.87 -20.95
CA LEU A 351 -12.71 6.74 -22.12
C LEU A 351 -11.44 7.59 -22.09
N SER A 352 -11.04 8.05 -20.90
CA SER A 352 -9.75 8.73 -20.68
C SER A 352 -9.30 8.63 -19.22
N LEU A 353 -8.00 8.77 -19.01
CA LEU A 353 -7.37 8.91 -17.69
C LEU A 353 -6.39 10.08 -17.74
N THR A 354 -6.58 11.07 -16.86
CA THR A 354 -5.64 12.17 -16.59
C THR A 354 -5.12 12.09 -15.16
N ARG A 355 -3.92 12.62 -14.88
CA ARG A 355 -3.35 12.70 -13.53
C ARG A 355 -3.00 14.16 -13.18
N PRO A 356 -3.97 15.00 -12.81
CA PRO A 356 -3.75 16.42 -12.51
C PRO A 356 -2.81 16.66 -11.31
N TYR A 357 -2.63 15.67 -10.45
CA TYR A 357 -1.60 15.66 -9.40
C TYR A 357 -0.93 14.29 -9.35
N ALA A 358 0.40 14.26 -9.30
CA ALA A 358 1.18 13.06 -9.04
C ALA A 358 2.52 13.39 -8.40
N ASN A 359 2.76 12.78 -7.25
CA ASN A 359 3.99 12.72 -6.46
C ASN A 359 3.99 11.34 -5.74
N TYR A 360 4.39 11.27 -4.46
CA TYR A 360 4.17 10.12 -3.57
C TYR A 360 2.72 9.60 -3.62
N PHE A 361 1.74 10.50 -3.60
CA PHE A 361 0.33 10.22 -3.93
C PHE A 361 -0.02 10.71 -5.35
N ALA A 362 -1.09 10.19 -5.95
CA ALA A 362 -1.67 10.76 -7.17
C ALA A 362 -3.18 10.95 -7.08
N ILE A 363 -3.69 11.95 -7.81
CA ILE A 363 -5.11 12.09 -8.14
C ILE A 363 -5.28 11.59 -9.56
N GLU A 364 -6.09 10.55 -9.73
CA GLU A 364 -6.49 10.02 -11.03
C GLU A 364 -7.88 10.57 -11.42
N GLU A 365 -7.99 11.11 -12.63
CA GLU A 365 -9.24 11.61 -13.21
C GLU A 365 -9.67 10.70 -14.35
N HIS A 366 -10.70 9.89 -14.10
CA HIS A 366 -11.24 8.94 -15.06
C HIS A 366 -12.48 9.54 -15.73
N THR A 367 -12.46 9.71 -17.06
CA THR A 367 -13.70 9.83 -17.83
C THR A 367 -14.14 8.43 -18.20
N LEU A 368 -15.30 7.99 -17.71
CA LEU A 368 -15.76 6.60 -17.88
C LEU A 368 -17.27 6.49 -18.10
N ARG A 369 -17.70 5.29 -18.48
CA ARG A 369 -19.10 4.83 -18.52
C ARG A 369 -19.21 3.49 -17.82
N PHE A 370 -20.35 3.17 -17.24
CA PHE A 370 -20.56 1.88 -16.56
C PHE A 370 -21.97 1.29 -16.79
N ARG A 371 -22.08 -0.03 -16.70
CA ARG A 371 -23.34 -0.77 -16.76
C ARG A 371 -24.24 -0.42 -15.58
N ARG A 372 -25.43 0.09 -15.88
CA ARG A 372 -26.49 0.34 -14.88
C ARG A 372 -27.26 -0.95 -14.58
N PHE A 373 -27.93 -0.98 -13.42
CA PHE A 373 -28.79 -2.09 -13.01
C PHE A 373 -30.00 -2.35 -13.95
N ASP A 374 -30.34 -1.42 -14.83
CA ASP A 374 -31.35 -1.60 -15.90
C ASP A 374 -30.78 -2.21 -17.20
N GLY A 375 -29.49 -2.59 -17.21
CA GLY A 375 -28.77 -3.12 -18.37
C GLY A 375 -28.26 -2.05 -19.34
N SER A 376 -28.70 -0.80 -19.22
CA SER A 376 -28.21 0.31 -20.05
C SER A 376 -26.80 0.73 -19.67
N LEU A 377 -26.07 1.31 -20.61
CA LEU A 377 -24.75 1.89 -20.38
C LEU A 377 -24.91 3.38 -20.02
N SER A 378 -24.18 3.87 -19.03
CA SER A 378 -24.28 5.27 -18.61
C SER A 378 -23.86 6.26 -19.72
N ALA A 379 -24.25 7.53 -19.54
CA ALA A 379 -23.55 8.63 -20.19
C ALA A 379 -22.09 8.70 -19.67
N PRO A 380 -21.15 9.27 -20.46
CA PRO A 380 -19.82 9.61 -19.97
C PRO A 380 -19.88 10.47 -18.70
N MET A 381 -18.99 10.21 -17.75
CA MET A 381 -18.84 11.04 -16.56
C MET A 381 -17.40 11.04 -16.06
N LEU A 382 -16.99 12.18 -15.49
CA LEU A 382 -15.72 12.33 -14.79
C LEU A 382 -15.84 11.78 -13.35
N ARG A 383 -14.80 11.09 -12.88
CA ARG A 383 -14.59 10.69 -11.49
C ARG A 383 -13.12 10.93 -11.12
N ALA A 384 -12.89 11.61 -10.00
CA ALA A 384 -11.57 11.73 -9.41
C ALA A 384 -11.39 10.66 -8.31
N ALA A 385 -10.20 10.07 -8.24
CA ALA A 385 -9.81 9.12 -7.21
C ALA A 385 -8.43 9.49 -6.64
N PHE A 386 -8.33 9.55 -5.31
CA PHE A 386 -7.05 9.62 -4.60
C PHE A 386 -6.41 8.23 -4.55
N THR A 387 -5.13 8.15 -4.88
CA THR A 387 -4.38 6.90 -5.01
C THR A 387 -3.08 6.95 -4.20
N SER A 388 -2.95 6.02 -3.26
CA SER A 388 -1.89 5.98 -2.25
C SER A 388 -1.31 4.59 -1.99
N GLY A 389 -1.78 3.55 -2.68
CA GLY A 389 -1.35 2.17 -2.52
C GLY A 389 -2.25 1.33 -1.61
N ASP A 390 -1.77 0.12 -1.32
CA ASP A 390 -2.30 -0.72 -0.24
C ASP A 390 -1.60 -0.32 1.07
N ALA A 391 -2.31 -0.41 2.18
CA ALA A 391 -1.79 -0.06 3.50
C ALA A 391 -2.30 -1.02 4.58
N VAL A 392 -1.65 -0.99 5.74
CA VAL A 392 -1.91 -1.90 6.85
C VAL A 392 -2.12 -1.13 8.13
N THR A 393 -2.89 -1.72 9.04
CA THR A 393 -3.01 -1.22 10.40
C THR A 393 -2.96 -2.40 11.37
N VAL A 394 -2.29 -2.25 12.50
CA VAL A 394 -2.26 -3.26 13.56
C VAL A 394 -2.55 -2.63 14.91
N LEU A 395 -3.37 -3.31 15.71
CA LEU A 395 -3.67 -2.97 17.09
C LEU A 395 -2.92 -3.94 18.02
N PRO A 396 -1.80 -3.51 18.64
CA PRO A 396 -1.14 -4.29 19.67
C PRO A 396 -2.02 -4.36 20.92
N TRP A 397 -2.26 -5.58 21.40
CA TRP A 397 -3.10 -5.87 22.56
C TRP A 397 -2.40 -6.87 23.47
N ASP A 398 -2.35 -6.54 24.75
CA ASP A 398 -1.94 -7.44 25.82
C ASP A 398 -3.21 -8.12 26.37
N PRO A 399 -3.43 -9.43 26.12
CA PRO A 399 -4.63 -10.12 26.59
C PRO A 399 -4.66 -10.35 28.11
N GLY A 400 -3.51 -10.29 28.79
CA GLY A 400 -3.36 -10.55 30.22
C GLY A 400 -3.58 -9.31 31.08
N THR A 401 -3.11 -8.14 30.64
CA THR A 401 -3.45 -6.85 31.29
C THR A 401 -4.68 -6.18 30.66
N ASP A 402 -5.16 -6.66 29.52
CA ASP A 402 -6.24 -6.10 28.70
C ASP A 402 -6.00 -4.66 28.20
N HIS A 403 -4.73 -4.28 28.08
CA HIS A 403 -4.36 -2.98 27.52
C HIS A 403 -4.16 -3.09 26.00
N VAL A 404 -4.43 -1.99 25.30
CA VAL A 404 -4.03 -1.79 23.91
C VAL A 404 -2.95 -0.71 23.85
N LEU A 405 -2.09 -0.77 22.83
CA LEU A 405 -1.22 0.35 22.47
C LEU A 405 -1.82 1.11 21.29
N VAL A 406 -1.82 2.44 21.42
CA VAL A 406 -2.21 3.39 20.38
C VAL A 406 -1.11 4.44 20.23
N ILE A 407 -1.17 5.18 19.12
CA ILE A 407 -0.23 6.25 18.81
C ILE A 407 -0.96 7.58 18.65
N GLU A 408 -0.35 8.68 19.07
CA GLU A 408 -0.78 10.06 18.79
C GLU A 408 0.25 10.70 17.85
N GLN A 409 -0.19 11.17 16.68
CA GLN A 409 0.68 11.85 15.71
C GLN A 409 -0.07 12.93 14.92
N PHE A 410 0.66 13.90 14.36
CA PHE A 410 0.08 14.99 13.55
C PHE A 410 -0.40 14.48 12.19
N ARG A 411 -1.64 14.78 11.81
CA ARG A 411 -2.16 14.50 10.46
C ARG A 411 -2.62 15.78 9.75
N THR A 412 -2.05 16.00 8.56
CA THR A 412 -2.34 17.17 7.70
C THR A 412 -3.79 17.27 7.24
N ALA A 413 -4.52 16.14 7.13
CA ALA A 413 -5.91 16.14 6.66
C ALA A 413 -6.91 16.74 7.68
N PRO A 414 -6.91 16.35 8.98
CA PRO A 414 -7.57 17.09 10.05
C PRO A 414 -7.22 18.58 10.08
N TRP A 415 -5.93 18.93 9.98
CA TRP A 415 -5.48 20.32 9.94
C TRP A 415 -6.09 21.10 8.75
N ALA A 416 -6.06 20.53 7.55
CA ALA A 416 -6.64 21.12 6.34
C ALA A 416 -8.17 21.19 6.38
N ARG A 417 -8.83 20.31 7.16
CA ARG A 417 -10.28 20.38 7.47
C ARG A 417 -10.61 21.51 8.46
N GLY A 418 -9.60 22.08 9.13
CA GLY A 418 -9.75 23.15 10.12
C GLY A 418 -9.97 22.65 11.55
N ASP A 419 -9.53 21.43 11.88
CA ASP A 419 -9.63 20.91 13.25
C ASP A 419 -8.72 21.65 14.23
N LYS A 420 -9.23 21.81 15.47
CA LYS A 420 -8.52 22.49 16.57
C LYS A 420 -7.42 21.63 17.20
N ALA A 421 -7.53 20.31 17.06
CA ALA A 421 -6.56 19.32 17.48
C ALA A 421 -6.32 18.38 16.27
N PRO A 422 -5.32 18.67 15.42
CA PRO A 422 -4.99 17.85 14.25
C PRO A 422 -4.00 16.71 14.57
N TRP A 423 -3.65 16.52 15.85
CA TRP A 423 -3.05 15.28 16.33
C TRP A 423 -4.17 14.26 16.54
N THR A 424 -4.02 13.07 15.98
CA THR A 424 -5.02 12.01 16.00
C THR A 424 -4.52 10.80 16.77
N ILE A 425 -5.39 10.22 17.60
CA ILE A 425 -5.15 8.92 18.22
C ILE A 425 -5.49 7.84 17.19
N GLU A 426 -4.49 7.04 16.82
CA GLU A 426 -4.54 6.02 15.78
C GLU A 426 -3.96 4.68 16.29
N THR A 427 -4.12 3.64 15.48
CA THR A 427 -3.41 2.37 15.68
C THR A 427 -2.16 2.38 14.79
N VAL A 428 -1.12 1.61 15.14
CA VAL A 428 0.09 1.47 14.32
C VAL A 428 -0.28 1.16 12.86
N ALA A 429 0.21 1.94 11.90
CA ALA A 429 -0.25 1.90 10.51
C ALA A 429 0.72 2.54 9.51
N GLY A 430 0.95 1.84 8.39
CA GLY A 430 1.74 2.35 7.27
C GLY A 430 1.47 1.60 5.97
N ARG A 431 2.37 1.70 4.99
CA ARG A 431 2.11 1.26 3.61
C ARG A 431 2.75 -0.09 3.31
N CYS A 432 2.07 -0.88 2.48
CA CYS A 432 2.68 -2.05 1.88
C CYS A 432 3.73 -1.61 0.87
N ASP A 433 5.00 -1.86 1.15
CA ASP A 433 6.05 -1.66 0.18
C ASP A 433 5.90 -2.62 -1.03
N SER A 434 6.59 -2.33 -2.14
CA SER A 434 6.33 -2.99 -3.43
C SER A 434 6.56 -4.52 -3.47
N SER A 435 7.28 -5.06 -2.48
CA SER A 435 7.67 -6.47 -2.34
C SER A 435 6.97 -7.22 -1.20
N GLU A 436 6.64 -6.56 -0.08
CA GLU A 436 6.20 -7.19 1.18
C GLU A 436 4.72 -7.60 1.22
N SER A 437 4.37 -8.52 2.12
CA SER A 437 2.98 -8.84 2.47
C SER A 437 2.44 -7.94 3.59
N ALA A 438 1.11 -7.92 3.74
CA ALA A 438 0.45 -7.09 4.76
C ALA A 438 0.83 -7.46 6.22
N GLU A 439 1.20 -8.72 6.50
CA GLU A 439 1.69 -9.09 7.84
C GLU A 439 3.15 -8.67 8.07
N GLU A 440 3.99 -8.72 7.02
CA GLU A 440 5.39 -8.26 7.10
C GLU A 440 5.44 -6.74 7.32
N ALA A 441 4.65 -5.98 6.56
CA ALA A 441 4.44 -4.55 6.75
C ALA A 441 3.98 -4.25 8.19
N ALA A 442 2.90 -4.90 8.66
CA ALA A 442 2.36 -4.67 10.00
C ALA A 442 3.38 -4.97 11.13
N ARG A 443 4.31 -5.91 10.92
CA ARG A 443 5.40 -6.22 11.85
C ARG A 443 6.59 -5.25 11.73
N ARG A 444 6.78 -4.62 10.58
CA ARG A 444 7.77 -3.57 10.34
C ARG A 444 7.33 -2.26 11.03
N GLU A 445 6.13 -1.75 10.71
CA GLU A 445 5.57 -0.54 11.32
C GLU A 445 5.53 -0.62 12.86
N ALA A 446 5.21 -1.79 13.43
CA ALA A 446 5.15 -1.96 14.89
C ALA A 446 6.50 -1.82 15.62
N ARG A 447 7.62 -2.07 14.93
CA ARG A 447 8.96 -1.77 15.45
C ARG A 447 9.32 -0.30 15.27
N GLU A 448 8.89 0.31 14.18
CA GLU A 448 9.25 1.68 13.77
C GLU A 448 8.42 2.76 14.51
N GLU A 449 7.11 2.60 14.64
CA GLU A 449 6.20 3.53 15.34
C GLU A 449 6.06 3.27 16.86
N ALA A 450 6.45 2.09 17.36
CA ALA A 450 6.16 1.70 18.76
C ALA A 450 7.23 0.85 19.45
N GLY A 451 8.31 0.42 18.77
CA GLY A 451 9.36 -0.42 19.35
C GLY A 451 8.91 -1.83 19.76
N LEU A 452 7.80 -2.35 19.21
CA LEU A 452 7.20 -3.63 19.59
C LEU A 452 7.58 -4.77 18.64
N GLU A 453 8.02 -5.90 19.21
CA GLU A 453 7.99 -7.19 18.51
C GLU A 453 6.64 -7.87 18.73
N LEU A 454 5.88 -8.05 17.66
CA LEU A 454 4.53 -8.61 17.71
C LEU A 454 4.54 -10.15 17.77
N GLY A 455 3.70 -10.72 18.62
CA GLY A 455 3.52 -12.17 18.74
C GLY A 455 2.57 -12.74 17.68
N ARG A 456 1.53 -13.44 18.14
CA ARG A 456 0.43 -13.93 17.30
C ARG A 456 -0.37 -12.77 16.72
N MET A 457 -0.84 -12.91 15.49
CA MET A 457 -1.62 -11.89 14.78
C MET A 457 -2.89 -12.53 14.21
N GLU A 458 -4.00 -11.80 14.23
CA GLU A 458 -5.28 -12.20 13.65
C GLU A 458 -5.85 -11.05 12.81
N ARG A 459 -6.49 -11.37 11.68
CA ARG A 459 -6.92 -10.34 10.71
C ARG A 459 -8.33 -9.85 11.01
N VAL A 460 -8.45 -8.54 11.28
CA VAL A 460 -9.71 -7.83 11.53
C VAL A 460 -10.56 -7.81 10.25
N ALA A 461 -10.03 -7.22 9.18
CA ALA A 461 -10.74 -7.00 7.92
C ALA A 461 -9.76 -6.59 6.80
N ALA A 462 -10.24 -6.64 5.54
CA ALA A 462 -9.65 -5.94 4.41
C ALA A 462 -10.74 -5.08 3.72
N TYR A 463 -10.51 -3.78 3.53
CA TYR A 463 -11.57 -2.81 3.19
C TYR A 463 -11.04 -1.50 2.59
N TYR A 464 -11.90 -0.79 1.87
CA TYR A 464 -11.66 0.59 1.45
C TYR A 464 -12.14 1.56 2.55
N PRO A 465 -11.34 2.54 3.02
CA PRO A 465 -11.77 3.49 4.04
C PRO A 465 -12.76 4.53 3.49
N SER A 466 -12.67 4.87 2.19
CA SER A 466 -13.60 5.81 1.53
C SER A 466 -13.72 5.51 0.02
N PRO A 467 -14.42 4.43 -0.37
CA PRO A 467 -14.48 3.96 -1.77
C PRO A 467 -15.17 4.93 -2.76
N GLY A 468 -15.75 6.03 -2.27
CA GLY A 468 -16.28 7.12 -3.11
C GLY A 468 -15.24 8.15 -3.53
N ALA A 469 -14.01 8.12 -2.96
CA ALA A 469 -12.97 9.12 -3.19
C ALA A 469 -11.53 8.59 -3.17
N ALA A 470 -11.25 7.50 -2.45
CA ALA A 470 -9.92 6.90 -2.32
C ALA A 470 -9.90 5.44 -2.83
N ALA A 471 -8.85 5.11 -3.57
CA ALA A 471 -8.54 3.75 -4.01
C ALA A 471 -7.66 2.97 -3.01
N GLU A 472 -7.28 3.61 -1.90
CA GLU A 472 -6.51 2.99 -0.80
C GLU A 472 -7.25 1.77 -0.25
N PHE A 473 -6.54 0.65 -0.08
CA PHE A 473 -7.09 -0.57 0.47
C PHE A 473 -6.33 -0.94 1.74
N LEU A 474 -7.07 -1.06 2.85
CA LEU A 474 -6.53 -1.30 4.18
C LEU A 474 -6.72 -2.74 4.60
N THR A 475 -5.65 -3.39 5.06
CA THR A 475 -5.73 -4.64 5.81
C THR A 475 -5.44 -4.38 7.29
N SER A 476 -6.45 -4.56 8.14
CA SER A 476 -6.33 -4.34 9.59
C SER A 476 -6.14 -5.65 10.34
N PHE A 477 -5.34 -5.61 11.41
CA PHE A 477 -5.01 -6.74 12.28
C PHE A 477 -5.10 -6.39 13.77
N VAL A 478 -5.29 -7.39 14.63
CA VAL A 478 -4.94 -7.33 16.05
C VAL A 478 -3.74 -8.25 16.27
N ALA A 479 -2.77 -7.82 17.08
CA ALA A 479 -1.60 -8.62 17.41
C ALA A 479 -1.37 -8.68 18.93
N GLN A 480 -0.97 -9.85 19.42
CA GLN A 480 -0.50 -10.00 20.79
C GLN A 480 0.80 -9.22 20.98
N ALA A 481 0.88 -8.40 22.01
CA ALA A 481 2.11 -7.74 22.46
C ALA A 481 2.20 -7.76 23.99
N GLU A 482 3.43 -7.78 24.51
CA GLU A 482 3.69 -7.54 25.93
C GLU A 482 3.79 -6.01 26.14
N LEU A 483 2.80 -5.41 26.78
CA LEU A 483 2.68 -3.94 26.87
C LEU A 483 3.22 -3.35 28.19
N GLY A 484 3.81 -4.18 29.05
CA GLY A 484 4.42 -3.78 30.32
C GLY A 484 5.62 -2.85 30.15
N GLY A 485 5.38 -1.53 30.23
CA GLY A 485 6.40 -0.51 30.00
C GLY A 485 6.51 -0.01 28.55
N ALA A 486 5.59 -0.42 27.67
CA ALA A 486 5.52 0.06 26.29
C ALA A 486 4.97 1.49 26.18
N GLY A 487 5.37 2.20 25.12
CA GLY A 487 5.05 3.61 24.86
C GLY A 487 6.31 4.43 24.58
N GLY A 488 6.19 5.76 24.61
CA GLY A 488 7.31 6.70 24.40
C GLY A 488 7.11 7.62 23.21
N VAL A 489 8.21 8.16 22.67
CA VAL A 489 8.22 8.91 21.41
C VAL A 489 9.09 8.14 20.42
N HIS A 490 8.56 7.93 19.21
CA HIS A 490 9.05 7.08 18.14
C HIS A 490 8.83 7.77 16.78
N GLY A 491 9.10 7.06 15.67
CA GLY A 491 9.09 7.61 14.31
C GLY A 491 10.48 7.84 13.76
N LEU A 492 10.58 8.04 12.44
CA LEU A 492 11.85 8.21 11.73
C LEU A 492 12.20 9.70 11.57
N GLU A 493 13.32 10.14 12.18
CA GLU A 493 13.82 11.53 12.08
C GLU A 493 14.03 11.98 10.62
N ILE A 494 14.38 11.04 9.73
CA ILE A 494 14.57 11.28 8.29
C ILE A 494 13.24 11.59 7.58
N GLU A 495 12.12 11.05 8.06
CA GLU A 495 10.79 11.23 7.48
C GLU A 495 10.02 12.38 8.14
N GLY A 496 10.54 12.92 9.24
CA GLY A 496 9.98 14.06 9.97
C GLY A 496 8.80 13.69 10.87
N GLU A 497 8.70 12.42 11.26
CA GLU A 497 7.62 11.91 12.10
C GLU A 497 7.89 12.13 13.60
N ASP A 498 6.85 12.56 14.31
CA ASP A 498 6.82 12.77 15.77
C ASP A 498 5.62 11.98 16.31
N ILE A 499 5.88 10.74 16.75
CA ILE A 499 4.85 9.75 17.08
C ILE A 499 4.92 9.41 18.56
N ARG A 500 3.86 9.71 19.30
CA ARG A 500 3.75 9.40 20.73
C ARG A 500 2.96 8.12 20.94
N ALA A 501 3.66 7.02 21.22
CA ALA A 501 3.04 5.74 21.58
C ALA A 501 2.63 5.72 23.07
N PHE A 502 1.44 5.20 23.39
CA PHE A 502 0.99 5.00 24.77
C PHE A 502 -0.01 3.86 24.90
N THR A 503 -0.13 3.33 26.12
CA THR A 503 -1.02 2.22 26.46
C THR A 503 -2.22 2.68 27.28
N LEU A 504 -3.36 2.02 27.12
CA LEU A 504 -4.58 2.23 27.90
C LEU A 504 -5.46 0.97 27.94
N PRO A 505 -6.33 0.79 28.95
CA PRO A 505 -7.29 -0.30 28.98
C PRO A 505 -8.20 -0.31 27.74
N LEU A 506 -8.54 -1.49 27.23
CA LEU A 506 -9.44 -1.63 26.07
C LEU A 506 -10.80 -0.98 26.31
N ASP A 507 -11.37 -1.11 27.52
CA ASP A 507 -12.66 -0.52 27.88
C ASP A 507 -12.64 1.03 27.94
N ASP A 508 -11.46 1.63 28.20
CA ASP A 508 -11.22 3.09 28.13
C ASP A 508 -10.98 3.57 26.70
N ALA A 509 -10.26 2.81 25.86
CA ALA A 509 -10.17 3.09 24.43
C ALA A 509 -11.56 3.06 23.77
N LEU A 510 -12.40 2.09 24.14
CA LEU A 510 -13.80 2.05 23.74
C LEU A 510 -14.62 3.23 24.30
N ALA A 511 -14.23 3.84 25.42
CA ALA A 511 -14.83 5.07 25.94
C ALA A 511 -14.41 6.31 25.14
N ALA A 512 -13.15 6.41 24.75
CA ALA A 512 -12.64 7.49 23.90
C ALA A 512 -13.24 7.46 22.47
N VAL A 513 -13.61 6.28 21.96
CA VAL A 513 -14.44 6.17 20.74
C VAL A 513 -15.85 6.74 20.97
N ARG A 514 -16.45 6.51 22.15
CA ARG A 514 -17.80 7.01 22.49
C ARG A 514 -17.83 8.52 22.77
N SER A 515 -16.73 9.12 23.24
CA SER A 515 -16.60 10.58 23.41
C SER A 515 -16.30 11.31 22.09
N GLY A 516 -15.80 10.60 21.08
CA GLY A 516 -15.31 11.18 19.81
C GLY A 516 -13.86 11.66 19.88
N GLU A 517 -13.13 11.30 20.93
CA GLU A 517 -11.70 11.57 21.12
C GLU A 517 -10.84 10.64 20.23
N ILE A 518 -11.23 9.37 20.10
CA ILE A 518 -10.76 8.50 19.03
C ILE A 518 -11.70 8.62 17.83
N ALA A 519 -11.22 9.28 16.77
CA ALA A 519 -11.94 9.50 15.51
C ALA A 519 -11.28 8.82 14.29
N ASN A 520 -10.18 8.08 14.49
CA ASN A 520 -9.50 7.32 13.43
C ASN A 520 -10.31 6.05 13.07
N GLY A 521 -10.83 5.97 11.84
CA GLY A 521 -11.69 4.88 11.39
C GLY A 521 -11.09 3.46 11.53
N PRO A 522 -9.85 3.22 11.12
CA PRO A 522 -9.18 1.92 11.30
C PRO A 522 -9.01 1.49 12.77
N LEU A 523 -8.66 2.42 13.67
CA LEU A 523 -8.61 2.15 15.11
C LEU A 523 -10.01 1.85 15.68
N VAL A 524 -11.04 2.62 15.30
CA VAL A 524 -12.45 2.38 15.69
C VAL A 524 -12.91 0.99 15.27
N LEU A 525 -12.62 0.58 14.03
CA LEU A 525 -12.94 -0.76 13.52
C LEU A 525 -12.21 -1.85 14.31
N SER A 526 -10.91 -1.67 14.54
CA SER A 526 -10.06 -2.65 15.23
C SER A 526 -10.47 -2.82 16.70
N LEU A 527 -10.81 -1.73 17.40
CA LEU A 527 -11.32 -1.74 18.77
C LEU A 527 -12.68 -2.45 18.88
N PHE A 528 -13.63 -2.15 17.98
CA PHE A 528 -14.95 -2.81 18.01
C PHE A 528 -14.88 -4.29 17.62
N TRP A 529 -14.01 -4.65 16.67
CA TRP A 529 -13.75 -6.05 16.33
C TRP A 529 -13.09 -6.80 17.50
N LEU A 530 -12.08 -6.19 18.15
CA LEU A 530 -11.43 -6.76 19.32
C LEU A 530 -12.40 -6.92 20.48
N ALA A 531 -13.23 -5.93 20.78
CA ALA A 531 -14.28 -6.04 21.80
C ALA A 531 -15.23 -7.23 21.57
N ALA A 532 -15.51 -7.56 20.30
CA ALA A 532 -16.34 -8.71 19.92
C ALA A 532 -15.59 -10.06 19.89
N GLN A 533 -14.25 -10.07 19.84
CA GLN A 533 -13.41 -11.28 19.78
C GLN A 533 -12.54 -11.54 21.02
N ARG A 534 -12.45 -10.60 21.96
CA ARG A 534 -11.62 -10.59 23.19
C ARG A 534 -11.52 -11.97 23.86
N GLU A 535 -12.66 -12.55 24.21
CA GLU A 535 -12.73 -13.84 24.92
C GLU A 535 -12.40 -15.04 24.01
N THR A 536 -12.74 -14.97 22.72
CA THR A 536 -12.34 -15.96 21.70
C THR A 536 -10.82 -16.01 21.56
N LEU A 537 -10.19 -14.83 21.48
CA LEU A 537 -8.75 -14.69 21.33
C LEU A 537 -8.01 -15.08 22.61
N ARG A 538 -8.49 -14.69 23.79
CA ARG A 538 -7.97 -15.20 25.08
C ARG A 538 -7.92 -16.72 25.12
N ALA A 539 -9.06 -17.37 24.84
CA ALA A 539 -9.15 -18.83 24.82
C ALA A 539 -8.26 -19.48 23.75
N ALA A 540 -8.15 -18.89 22.56
CA ALA A 540 -7.28 -19.38 21.48
C ALA A 540 -5.78 -19.13 21.73
N TRP A 541 -5.44 -18.08 22.48
CA TRP A 541 -4.07 -17.66 22.76
C TRP A 541 -3.55 -18.21 24.10
N GLY A 542 -4.44 -18.70 24.98
CA GLY A 542 -4.08 -19.26 26.28
C GLY A 542 -3.66 -18.18 27.29
N ALA A 543 -4.39 -17.07 27.31
CA ALA A 543 -4.22 -15.92 28.20
C ALA A 543 -5.48 -15.70 29.05
#